data_AF-A0A435XNN9-F1
#
_entry.id   AF-A0A435XNN9-F1
#
_cell.length_a   1.000
_cell.length_b   1.000
_cell.length_c   1.000
_cell.angle_alpha   90.00
_cell.angle_beta   90.00
_cell.angle_gamma   90.00
#
_symmetry.space_group_name_H-M   'P 1'
#
loop_
_entity.id
_entity.type
_entity.pdbx_description
1 polymer ?
#
loop_
_entity_poly.entity_id
_entity_poly.type
_entity_poly.pdbx_seq_one_letter_code
_entity_poly.pdbx_strand_id
1 'polypeptide(L)'
;MAVVPAAHAEDKVVVFAAASLKDALDAVNKACEADVGEAATVSYAASSALAKQIEGGAPADVFISADLDWMKYLSDKKLTKPDTEVKLLGNQIVLVAPKDSAVDTRIEKGFDLAKLIGDGKLAMGDFKAVPAGKYGKAALESLGVWS
;
A
#
# COMPACT_ATOMS: atom_id res chain seq x y z
N MET A 1 8.20 8.91 31.89
CA MET A 1 8.09 7.49 31.49
C MET A 1 6.69 7.30 30.96
N ALA A 2 6.53 7.05 29.65
CA ALA A 2 5.24 6.69 29.08
C ALA A 2 4.92 5.26 29.52
N VAL A 3 3.74 5.06 30.10
CA VAL A 3 3.23 3.75 30.47
C VAL A 3 2.90 3.03 29.17
N VAL A 4 3.66 1.99 28.84
CA VAL A 4 3.28 1.05 27.77
C VAL A 4 2.17 0.19 28.37
N PRO A 5 0.96 0.16 27.80
CA PRO A 5 -0.08 -0.76 28.27
C PRO A 5 0.46 -2.19 28.16
N ALA A 6 0.23 -3.00 29.19
CA ALA A 6 0.48 -4.43 29.08
C ALA A 6 -0.48 -4.99 28.02
N ALA A 7 0.07 -5.64 26.99
CA ALA A 7 -0.73 -6.38 26.04
C ALA A 7 -1.47 -7.49 26.81
N HIS A 8 -2.79 -7.39 26.87
CA HIS A 8 -3.61 -8.47 27.41
C HIS A 8 -3.72 -9.55 26.34
N ALA A 9 -3.73 -10.81 26.76
CA ALA A 9 -3.88 -11.98 25.87
C ALA A 9 -5.27 -12.07 25.17
N GLU A 10 -6.07 -10.99 25.22
CA GLU A 10 -7.40 -10.84 24.61
C GLU A 10 -7.43 -9.77 23.49
N ASP A 11 -6.31 -9.08 23.21
CA ASP A 11 -6.28 -8.05 22.17
C ASP A 11 -5.93 -8.65 20.80
N LYS A 12 -6.92 -8.65 19.89
CA LYS A 12 -6.75 -9.07 18.49
C LYS A 12 -5.58 -8.33 17.84
N VAL A 13 -4.72 -9.08 17.15
CA VAL A 13 -3.62 -8.52 16.35
C VAL A 13 -4.13 -7.41 15.43
N VAL A 14 -3.59 -6.20 15.56
CA VAL A 14 -3.92 -5.04 14.74
C VAL A 14 -2.96 -4.94 13.57
N VAL A 15 -3.48 -5.09 12.36
CA VAL A 15 -2.69 -5.06 11.12
C VAL A 15 -2.99 -3.79 10.35
N PHE A 16 -1.99 -2.96 10.11
CA PHE A 16 -2.06 -1.82 9.21
C PHE A 16 -1.47 -2.24 7.86
N ALA A 17 -2.32 -2.40 6.85
CA ALA A 17 -1.92 -2.90 5.55
C ALA A 17 -2.23 -1.92 4.41
N ALA A 18 -1.32 -1.82 3.45
CA ALA A 18 -1.54 -1.07 2.23
C ALA A 18 -2.86 -1.49 1.56
N ALA A 19 -3.63 -0.51 1.06
CA ALA A 19 -4.95 -0.75 0.47
C ALA A 19 -4.96 -1.79 -0.66
N SER A 20 -3.85 -1.93 -1.40
CA SER A 20 -3.68 -2.93 -2.46
C SER A 20 -3.68 -4.38 -1.98
N LEU A 21 -3.56 -4.62 -0.67
CA LEU A 21 -3.56 -5.95 -0.08
C LEU A 21 -4.94 -6.44 0.33
N LYS A 22 -5.98 -5.61 0.22
CA LYS A 22 -7.28 -5.87 0.84
C LYS A 22 -7.82 -7.27 0.59
N ASP A 23 -8.04 -7.63 -0.66
CA ASP A 23 -8.70 -8.92 -0.97
C ASP A 23 -7.80 -10.11 -0.62
N ALA A 24 -6.49 -9.99 -0.88
CA ALA A 24 -5.53 -11.05 -0.59
C ALA A 24 -5.36 -11.28 0.91
N LEU A 25 -5.24 -10.20 1.69
CA LEU A 25 -5.05 -10.28 3.13
C LEU A 25 -6.35 -10.64 3.86
N ASP A 26 -7.52 -10.21 3.38
CA ASP A 26 -8.81 -10.66 3.90
C ASP A 26 -8.96 -12.19 3.72
N ALA A 27 -8.55 -12.72 2.56
CA ALA A 27 -8.55 -14.16 2.30
C ALA A 27 -7.58 -14.92 3.22
N VAL A 28 -6.37 -14.40 3.43
CA VAL A 28 -5.38 -14.99 4.37
C VAL A 28 -5.90 -14.94 5.80
N ASN A 29 -6.44 -13.81 6.25
CA ASN A 29 -6.95 -13.63 7.61
C ASN A 29 -8.06 -14.65 7.91
N LYS A 30 -8.97 -14.87 6.96
CA LYS A 30 -10.01 -15.89 7.06
C LYS A 30 -9.45 -17.32 7.05
N ALA A 31 -8.45 -17.59 6.21
CA ALA A 31 -7.87 -18.92 6.09
C ALA A 31 -7.07 -19.33 7.32
N CYS A 32 -6.37 -18.39 7.95
CA CYS A 32 -5.51 -18.64 9.11
C CYS A 32 -6.24 -18.61 10.45
N GLU A 33 -7.48 -18.09 10.52
CA GLU A 33 -8.23 -17.92 11.79
C GLU A 33 -8.27 -19.20 12.63
N ALA A 34 -8.44 -20.38 12.02
CA ALA A 34 -8.45 -21.65 12.73
C ALA A 34 -7.08 -22.05 13.31
N ASP A 35 -5.99 -21.63 12.65
CA ASP A 35 -4.61 -21.96 13.03
C ASP A 35 -4.06 -20.99 14.10
N VAL A 36 -4.43 -19.70 14.01
CA VAL A 36 -4.00 -18.66 14.97
C VAL A 36 -4.98 -18.46 16.13
N GLY A 37 -6.17 -19.05 16.07
CA GLY A 37 -7.19 -19.00 17.12
C GLY A 37 -8.13 -17.80 17.01
N GLU A 38 -7.73 -16.72 16.34
CA GLU A 38 -8.58 -15.56 16.08
C GLU A 38 -8.18 -14.80 14.80
N ALA A 39 -9.15 -14.11 14.19
CA ALA A 39 -8.90 -13.22 13.07
C ALA A 39 -8.31 -11.88 13.53
N ALA A 40 -7.29 -11.41 12.81
CA ALA A 40 -6.68 -10.10 13.02
C ALA A 40 -7.65 -8.97 12.66
N THR A 41 -7.51 -7.82 13.33
CA THR A 41 -8.19 -6.57 12.98
C THR A 41 -7.36 -5.80 11.96
N VAL A 42 -7.83 -5.76 10.71
CA VAL A 42 -7.06 -5.14 9.62
C VAL A 42 -7.61 -3.76 9.25
N SER A 43 -6.72 -2.76 9.23
CA SER A 43 -6.98 -1.41 8.72
C SER A 43 -6.26 -1.19 7.40
N TYR A 44 -7.03 -0.82 6.38
CA TYR A 44 -6.51 -0.58 5.03
C TYR A 44 -6.52 0.90 4.68
N ALA A 45 -5.36 1.42 4.26
CA ALA A 45 -5.24 2.75 3.68
C ALA A 45 -3.97 2.86 2.83
N ALA A 46 -3.67 4.06 2.32
CA ALA A 46 -2.36 4.31 1.75
C ALA A 46 -1.26 4.07 2.80
N SER A 47 -0.15 3.43 2.41
CA SER A 47 0.98 3.17 3.33
C SER A 47 1.50 4.44 4.00
N SER A 48 1.43 5.57 3.30
CA SER A 48 1.72 6.89 3.84
C SER A 48 0.84 7.29 5.02
N ALA A 49 -0.48 7.15 4.88
CA ALA A 49 -1.42 7.48 5.93
C ALA A 49 -1.25 6.56 7.15
N LEU A 50 -1.09 5.26 6.92
CA LEU A 50 -0.87 4.28 7.97
C LEU A 50 0.43 4.53 8.74
N ALA A 51 1.54 4.80 8.03
CA ALA A 51 2.81 5.12 8.66
C ALA A 51 2.72 6.42 9.48
N LYS A 52 1.98 7.42 9.01
CA LYS A 52 1.72 8.65 9.79
C LYS A 52 0.86 8.39 11.03
N GLN A 53 -0.11 7.48 10.95
CA GLN A 53 -0.89 7.05 12.11
C GLN A 53 -0.02 6.31 13.13
N ILE A 54 0.85 5.40 12.70
CA ILE A 54 1.81 4.69 13.56
C ILE A 54 2.76 5.68 14.25
N GLU A 55 3.31 6.63 13.49
CA GLU A 55 4.10 7.74 14.06
C GLU A 55 3.30 8.55 15.10
N GLY A 56 2.00 8.75 14.86
CA GLY A 56 1.08 9.41 15.78
C GLY A 56 0.68 8.56 16.99
N GLY A 57 1.19 7.33 17.12
CA GLY A 57 0.92 6.44 18.25
C GLY A 57 -0.24 5.47 18.04
N ALA A 58 -0.71 5.25 16.81
CA ALA A 58 -1.67 4.20 16.53
C ALA A 58 -1.07 2.82 16.87
N PRO A 59 -1.81 1.95 17.59
CA PRO A 59 -1.28 0.69 18.11
C PRO A 59 -1.32 -0.44 17.07
N ALA A 60 -0.56 -0.31 15.98
CA ALA A 60 -0.43 -1.38 15.00
C ALA A 60 0.65 -2.40 15.43
N ASP A 61 0.29 -3.69 15.44
CA ASP A 61 1.23 -4.78 15.71
C ASP A 61 2.02 -5.16 14.46
N VAL A 62 1.37 -5.11 13.30
CA VAL A 62 1.95 -5.43 12.00
C VAL A 62 1.70 -4.29 11.03
N PHE A 63 2.75 -3.85 10.33
CA PHE A 63 2.66 -2.90 9.24
C PHE A 63 3.10 -3.53 7.92
N ILE A 64 2.23 -3.50 6.91
CA ILE A 64 2.54 -4.01 5.57
C ILE A 64 2.45 -2.85 4.57
N SER A 65 3.61 -2.34 4.17
CA SER A 65 3.73 -1.24 3.20
C SER A 65 3.72 -1.73 1.75
N ALA A 66 3.23 -0.89 0.84
CA ALA A 66 3.34 -1.11 -0.61
C ALA A 66 4.66 -0.59 -1.21
N ASP A 67 5.49 0.11 -0.43
CA ASP A 67 6.87 0.45 -0.79
C ASP A 67 7.83 0.32 0.40
N LEU A 68 9.13 0.33 0.08
CA LEU A 68 10.19 0.31 1.09
C LEU A 68 10.38 1.65 1.79
N ASP A 69 9.98 2.76 1.16
CA ASP A 69 10.21 4.10 1.70
C ASP A 69 9.41 4.34 2.98
N TRP A 70 8.14 3.88 3.03
CA TRP A 70 7.33 4.00 4.24
C TRP A 70 7.69 2.99 5.32
N MET A 71 8.28 1.84 4.97
CA MET A 71 8.88 0.94 5.95
C MET A 71 10.14 1.59 6.55
N LYS A 72 11.03 2.11 5.70
CA LYS A 72 12.23 2.83 6.12
C LYS A 72 11.89 4.05 6.98
N TYR A 73 10.84 4.79 6.63
CA TYR A 73 10.35 5.93 7.39
C TYR A 73 10.07 5.59 8.86
N LEU A 74 9.40 4.46 9.11
CA LEU A 74 9.13 3.99 10.47
C LEU A 74 10.37 3.41 11.15
N SER A 75 11.22 2.70 10.39
CA SER A 75 12.49 2.14 10.87
C SER A 75 13.46 3.22 11.34
N ASP A 76 13.65 4.29 10.56
CA ASP A 76 14.49 5.45 10.92
C ASP A 76 14.01 6.14 12.21
N LYS A 77 12.70 6.06 12.48
CA LYS A 77 12.06 6.58 13.70
C LYS A 77 12.05 5.58 14.85
N LYS A 78 12.59 4.38 14.66
CA LYS A 78 12.60 3.28 15.65
C LYS A 78 11.19 2.84 16.07
N LEU A 79 10.24 2.90 15.14
CA LEU A 79 8.86 2.47 15.33
C LEU A 79 8.60 1.05 14.79
N THR A 80 9.66 0.38 14.32
CA THR A 80 9.66 -1.02 13.89
C THR A 80 10.73 -1.79 14.67
N LYS A 81 10.62 -3.12 14.67
CA LYS A 81 11.69 -4.01 15.12
C LYS A 81 12.54 -4.42 13.91
N PRO A 82 13.82 -4.01 13.81
CA PRO A 82 14.61 -4.20 12.58
C PRO A 82 14.73 -5.66 12.11
N ASP A 83 14.75 -6.61 13.04
CA ASP A 83 14.83 -8.05 12.79
C ASP A 83 13.51 -8.65 12.25
N THR A 84 12.43 -7.88 12.26
CA THR A 84 11.12 -8.29 11.70
C THR A 84 10.85 -7.72 10.31
N GLU A 85 11.71 -6.84 9.81
CA GLU A 85 11.52 -6.19 8.51
C GLU A 85 11.89 -7.14 7.35
N VAL A 86 10.90 -7.53 6.55
CA VAL A 86 11.08 -8.45 5.42
C VAL A 86 10.45 -7.93 4.14
N LYS A 87 11.07 -8.25 3.00
CA LYS A 87 10.48 -8.03 1.67
C LYS A 87 9.54 -9.17 1.34
N LEU A 88 8.27 -9.00 1.71
CA LEU A 88 7.27 -10.07 1.60
C LEU A 88 6.77 -10.29 0.17
N LEU A 89 6.47 -9.21 -0.56
CA LEU A 89 5.74 -9.25 -1.82
C LEU A 89 6.38 -8.33 -2.88
N GLY A 90 6.07 -8.61 -4.14
CA GLY A 90 6.32 -7.73 -5.29
C GLY A 90 5.02 -7.49 -6.06
N ASN A 91 5.00 -6.45 -6.91
CA ASN A 91 3.83 -6.14 -7.73
C ASN A 91 4.26 -5.47 -9.05
N GLN A 92 3.30 -5.27 -9.96
CA GLN A 92 3.48 -4.56 -11.22
C GLN A 92 2.56 -3.34 -11.29
N ILE A 93 3.04 -2.27 -11.90
CA ILE A 93 2.20 -1.12 -12.26
C ILE A 93 1.54 -1.43 -13.60
N VAL A 94 0.22 -1.21 -13.66
CA VAL A 94 -0.60 -1.40 -14.85
C VAL A 94 -1.40 -0.15 -15.13
N LEU A 95 -1.69 0.09 -16.41
CA LEU A 95 -2.70 1.06 -16.84
C LEU A 95 -4.01 0.29 -17.06
N VAL A 96 -5.10 0.77 -16.48
CA VAL A 96 -6.41 0.13 -16.57
C VAL A 96 -7.43 1.08 -17.16
N ALA A 97 -8.46 0.52 -17.79
CA ALA A 97 -9.62 1.22 -18.30
C ALA A 97 -10.91 0.54 -17.81
N PRO A 98 -12.07 1.22 -17.85
CA PRO A 98 -13.36 0.58 -17.62
C PRO A 98 -13.54 -0.68 -18.48
N LYS A 99 -14.30 -1.67 -17.99
CA LYS A 99 -14.49 -2.96 -18.66
C LYS A 99 -15.09 -2.83 -20.06
N ASP A 100 -15.91 -1.81 -20.27
CA ASP A 100 -16.58 -1.44 -21.52
C ASP A 100 -15.78 -0.42 -22.35
N SER A 101 -14.55 -0.09 -21.94
CA SER A 101 -13.67 0.77 -22.72
C SER A 101 -13.25 0.09 -24.02
N ALA A 102 -13.34 0.84 -25.12
CA ALA A 102 -12.83 0.42 -26.43
C ALA A 102 -11.35 0.82 -26.65
N VAL A 103 -10.66 1.27 -25.60
CA VAL A 103 -9.24 1.63 -25.69
C VAL A 103 -8.43 0.37 -25.97
N ASP A 104 -7.84 0.33 -27.15
CA ASP A 104 -6.82 -0.63 -27.54
C ASP A 104 -5.53 0.13 -27.82
N THR A 105 -4.55 -0.04 -26.94
CA THR A 105 -3.27 0.64 -27.05
C THR A 105 -2.14 -0.24 -26.54
N ARG A 106 -0.97 -0.08 -27.15
CA ARG A 106 0.26 -0.66 -26.66
C ARG A 106 0.93 0.32 -25.70
N ILE A 107 1.23 -0.14 -24.49
CA ILE A 107 2.01 0.66 -23.54
C ILE A 107 3.49 0.58 -23.94
N GLU A 108 3.97 1.64 -24.58
CA GLU A 108 5.35 1.79 -25.02
C GLU A 108 5.81 3.25 -24.92
N LYS A 109 7.11 3.52 -25.11
CA LYS A 109 7.62 4.89 -25.00
C LYS A 109 6.91 5.83 -25.97
N GLY A 110 6.45 6.97 -25.46
CA GLY A 110 5.80 8.01 -26.25
C GLY A 110 4.38 7.69 -26.75
N PHE A 111 3.73 6.63 -26.23
CA PHE A 111 2.33 6.37 -26.56
C PHE A 111 1.44 7.57 -26.18
N ASP A 112 0.38 7.82 -26.95
CA ASP A 112 -0.43 9.03 -26.81
C ASP A 112 -1.43 8.91 -25.64
N LEU A 113 -0.90 8.95 -24.41
CA LEU A 113 -1.69 8.88 -23.19
C LEU A 113 -2.71 10.01 -23.09
N ALA A 114 -2.35 11.22 -23.53
CA ALA A 114 -3.25 12.38 -23.50
C ALA A 114 -4.49 12.14 -24.35
N LYS A 115 -4.33 11.60 -25.56
CA LYS A 115 -5.46 11.21 -26.42
C LYS A 115 -6.32 10.10 -25.81
N LEU A 116 -5.70 9.14 -25.12
CA LEU A 116 -6.45 8.07 -24.44
C LEU A 116 -7.28 8.59 -23.26
N ILE A 117 -6.79 9.61 -22.56
CA ILE A 117 -7.51 10.29 -21.48
C ILE A 117 -8.62 11.18 -22.04
N GLY A 118 -8.39 11.85 -23.17
CA GLY A 118 -9.32 12.82 -23.75
C GLY A 118 -9.59 13.98 -22.78
N ASP A 119 -10.86 14.35 -22.62
CA ASP A 119 -11.29 15.39 -21.66
C ASP A 119 -11.36 14.88 -20.21
N GLY A 120 -11.02 13.61 -19.98
CA GLY A 120 -11.06 12.97 -18.68
C GLY A 120 -9.87 13.30 -17.78
N LYS A 121 -9.73 12.49 -16.72
CA LYS A 121 -8.57 12.52 -15.82
C LYS A 121 -8.01 11.13 -15.66
N LEU A 122 -6.69 11.03 -15.53
CA LEU A 122 -6.05 9.79 -15.12
C LEU A 122 -6.24 9.57 -13.62
N ALA A 123 -6.96 8.52 -13.24
CA ALA A 123 -7.06 8.10 -11.85
C ALA A 123 -5.72 7.54 -11.37
N MET A 124 -5.14 8.16 -10.35
CA MET A 124 -3.86 7.76 -9.75
C MET A 124 -3.87 8.09 -8.26
N GLY A 125 -3.20 7.28 -7.45
CA GLY A 125 -2.88 7.68 -6.07
C GLY A 125 -2.07 8.98 -6.05
N ASP A 126 -2.14 9.76 -4.97
CA ASP A 126 -1.33 10.98 -4.86
C ASP A 126 0.17 10.64 -5.04
N PHE A 127 0.76 11.09 -6.15
CA PHE A 127 2.12 10.77 -6.54
C PHE A 127 3.17 11.32 -5.58
N LYS A 128 2.81 12.24 -4.67
CA LYS A 128 3.71 12.78 -3.66
C LYS A 128 3.89 11.85 -2.46
N ALA A 129 2.95 10.95 -2.20
CA ALA A 129 2.93 10.19 -0.95
C ALA A 129 2.49 8.73 -1.10
N VAL A 130 1.51 8.44 -1.96
CA VAL A 130 0.94 7.10 -2.11
C VAL A 130 1.86 6.25 -2.99
N PRO A 131 2.29 5.04 -2.56
CA PRO A 131 3.20 4.19 -3.33
C PRO A 131 2.75 3.96 -4.79
N ALA A 132 1.49 3.58 -5.01
CA ALA A 132 0.95 3.38 -6.36
C ALA A 132 1.02 4.65 -7.22
N GLY A 133 0.86 5.83 -6.61
CA GLY A 133 1.02 7.11 -7.30
C GLY A 133 2.48 7.44 -7.63
N LYS A 134 3.39 7.24 -6.68
CA LYS A 134 4.83 7.42 -6.88
C LYS A 134 5.35 6.56 -8.03
N TYR A 135 5.00 5.26 -8.00
CA TYR A 135 5.39 4.32 -9.05
C TYR A 135 4.67 4.60 -10.38
N GLY A 136 3.41 5.03 -10.34
CA GLY A 136 2.66 5.46 -11.52
C GLY A 136 3.35 6.64 -12.22
N LYS A 137 3.66 7.71 -11.49
CA LYS A 137 4.39 8.86 -12.03
C LYS A 137 5.76 8.46 -12.58
N ALA A 138 6.55 7.69 -11.82
CA ALA A 138 7.86 7.24 -12.27
C ALA A 138 7.79 6.42 -13.57
N ALA A 139 6.77 5.56 -13.71
CA ALA A 139 6.53 4.80 -14.93
C ALA A 139 6.17 5.71 -16.12
N LEU A 140 5.27 6.68 -15.93
CA LEU A 140 4.88 7.62 -16.98
C LEU A 140 6.02 8.55 -17.40
N GLU A 141 6.86 9.00 -16.46
CA GLU A 141 8.09 9.75 -16.75
C GLU A 141 9.07 8.90 -17.55
N SER A 142 9.28 7.64 -17.16
CA SER A 142 10.15 6.70 -17.89
C SER A 142 9.63 6.38 -19.30
N LEU A 143 8.31 6.42 -19.51
CA LEU A 143 7.67 6.23 -20.81
C LEU A 143 7.66 7.52 -21.65
N GLY A 144 8.04 8.66 -21.08
CA GLY A 144 8.05 9.95 -21.78
C GLY A 144 6.65 10.52 -22.05
N VAL A 145 5.67 10.15 -21.23
CA VAL A 145 4.25 10.55 -21.40
C VAL A 145 3.71 11.35 -20.21
N TRP A 146 4.60 11.73 -19.29
CA TRP A 146 4.31 12.66 -18.21
C TRP A 146 4.72 14.08 -18.62
N SER A 147 3.77 15.00 -18.62
CA SER A 147 3.95 16.41 -19.00
C SER A 147 3.56 17.34 -17.87
#